data_AF-A0A220MCX8-F1
#
_entry.id   AF-A0A220MCX8-F1
#
_cell.length_a   1.000
_cell.length_b   1.000
_cell.length_c   1.000
_cell.angle_alpha   90.00
_cell.angle_beta   90.00
_cell.angle_gamma   90.00
#
_symmetry.space_group_name_H-M   'P 1'
#
loop_
_entity.id
_entity.type
_entity.pdbx_description
1 polymer ?
#
loop_
_entity_poly.entity_id
_entity_poly.type
_entity_poly.pdbx_seq_one_letter_code
_entity_poly.pdbx_strand_id
1 'polypeptide(L)'
;MILCERCPDNPTCDNCLVALRSGGAANKVVPPRTVKVTNLATMESFQAKLVAVSRTTIGLSSSDHVLHGRIEIELAYDFRIIGSGLRGIAGDPYYIIDIEKVLRREDVLERLLLEEFHTWHMSGELDPTDVLLHWKDRDDERGRLIKQEIQKLSILRQIETIFLYLYDEGKVRPLGDVRANVEVEREMQRLVEEAAGTGGPVREQIVTTDGTKVFELYTSVLPDRTCGIALIDVTAVIAEERKRKRREWEIYRDILGVVTEGKLLLLSDEELFFLLREGHKLLAIDIRLPEQLAELRKLFKQALEPLGISDKRLLQFLVAVNEAASNTLKHGNGGVVTLYLSNDRQMCRAVIHDEGQGILLEDIPRATLQQGFSTRHSLGAGFHVILQYCDRVYLSSSLAGTKLILECILSR
;
A
#
# COMPACT_ATOMS: atom_id res chain seq x y z
N MET A 1 23.21 -33.83 -18.42
CA MET A 1 22.42 -32.58 -18.26
C MET A 1 22.95 -31.62 -19.30
N ILE A 2 22.13 -31.32 -20.31
CA ILE A 2 22.55 -30.60 -21.52
C ILE A 2 22.83 -29.15 -21.12
N LEU A 3 24.09 -28.73 -21.30
CA LEU A 3 24.55 -27.36 -21.09
C LEU A 3 23.78 -26.44 -22.04
N CYS A 4 23.19 -25.38 -21.50
CA CYS A 4 22.55 -24.35 -22.31
C CYS A 4 23.61 -23.61 -23.12
N GLU A 5 23.50 -23.59 -24.45
CA GLU A 5 24.45 -22.93 -25.38
C GLU A 5 24.60 -21.41 -25.15
N ARG A 6 23.74 -20.81 -24.32
CA ARG A 6 23.72 -19.37 -24.01
C ARG A 6 24.21 -19.02 -22.60
N CYS A 7 24.82 -19.97 -21.89
CA CYS A 7 25.45 -19.70 -20.59
C CYS A 7 26.85 -19.08 -20.81
N PRO A 8 27.26 -18.00 -20.11
CA PRO A 8 26.68 -17.41 -18.90
C PRO A 8 25.58 -16.34 -19.09
N ASP A 9 25.28 -15.89 -20.30
CA ASP A 9 24.44 -14.72 -20.58
C ASP A 9 22.91 -14.97 -20.49
N ASN A 10 22.46 -16.22 -20.32
CA ASN A 10 21.05 -16.55 -20.22
C ASN A 10 20.48 -16.27 -18.80
N PRO A 11 19.57 -15.29 -18.60
CA PRO A 11 19.03 -14.95 -17.29
C PRO A 11 18.16 -16.04 -16.67
N THR A 12 17.59 -16.95 -17.47
CA THR A 12 16.66 -18.01 -17.00
C THR A 12 17.35 -19.30 -16.57
N CYS A 13 18.68 -19.37 -16.66
CA CYS A 13 19.46 -20.56 -16.33
C CYS A 13 20.09 -20.45 -14.94
N ASP A 14 19.70 -21.34 -14.03
CA ASP A 14 20.17 -21.32 -12.63
C ASP A 14 21.29 -22.31 -12.32
N ASN A 15 21.85 -23.01 -13.32
CA ASN A 15 22.87 -24.02 -13.10
C ASN A 15 24.11 -23.49 -12.35
N CYS A 16 24.50 -22.23 -12.60
CA CYS A 16 25.57 -21.57 -11.87
C CYS A 16 25.20 -21.33 -10.39
N LEU A 17 23.94 -21.03 -10.09
CA LEU A 17 23.45 -20.85 -8.72
C LEU A 17 23.36 -22.18 -7.98
N VAL A 18 22.92 -23.24 -8.66
CA VAL A 18 22.90 -24.60 -8.09
C VAL A 18 24.31 -25.07 -7.76
N ALA A 19 25.30 -24.76 -8.62
CA ALA A 19 26.69 -25.12 -8.40
C ALA A 19 27.29 -24.45 -7.16
N LEU A 20 26.90 -23.21 -6.83
CA LEU A 20 27.37 -22.47 -5.66
C LEU A 20 26.98 -23.10 -4.30
N ARG A 21 26.00 -24.01 -4.28
CA ARG A 21 25.51 -24.71 -3.06
C ARG A 21 25.15 -23.79 -1.89
N SER A 22 24.75 -22.55 -2.17
CA SER A 22 24.56 -21.47 -1.20
C SER A 22 23.13 -21.33 -0.66
N GLY A 23 22.24 -22.30 -0.91
CA GLY A 23 20.80 -22.15 -0.68
C GLY A 23 20.22 -21.02 -1.54
N GLY A 24 18.93 -20.72 -1.45
CA GLY A 24 18.23 -19.68 -2.25
C GLY A 24 18.71 -18.23 -2.04
N ALA A 25 19.92 -18.02 -1.51
CA ALA A 25 20.54 -16.74 -1.20
C ALA A 25 21.66 -16.34 -2.19
N ALA A 26 21.80 -17.04 -3.32
CA ALA A 26 22.70 -16.63 -4.41
C ALA A 26 21.93 -15.92 -5.52
N ASN A 27 22.58 -14.90 -6.08
CA ASN A 27 22.09 -14.09 -7.19
C ASN A 27 22.97 -14.30 -8.41
N LYS A 28 22.34 -14.29 -9.59
CA LYS A 28 23.05 -14.33 -10.87
C LYS A 28 23.45 -12.91 -11.27
N VAL A 29 24.64 -12.76 -11.87
CA VAL A 29 25.14 -11.50 -12.40
C VAL A 29 24.84 -11.45 -13.89
N VAL A 30 23.93 -10.56 -14.29
CA VAL A 30 23.48 -10.42 -15.68
C VAL A 30 23.49 -8.93 -16.06
N PRO A 31 24.24 -8.52 -17.09
CA PRO A 31 25.23 -9.32 -17.84
C PRO A 31 26.46 -9.68 -16.98
N PRO A 32 27.17 -10.78 -17.28
CA PRO A 32 28.40 -11.15 -16.57
C PRO A 32 29.46 -10.04 -16.62
N ARG A 33 30.06 -9.73 -15.47
CA ARG A 33 31.03 -8.62 -15.35
C ARG A 33 32.46 -9.08 -15.43
N THR A 34 33.29 -8.37 -16.18
CA THR A 34 34.73 -8.64 -16.22
C THR A 34 35.37 -8.14 -14.93
N VAL A 35 36.09 -9.03 -14.24
CA VAL A 35 36.82 -8.74 -13.00
C VAL A 35 38.27 -9.16 -13.15
N LYS A 36 39.17 -8.39 -12.54
CA LYS A 36 40.59 -8.73 -12.49
C LYS A 36 40.83 -9.72 -11.36
N VAL A 37 41.47 -10.83 -11.68
CA VAL A 37 41.81 -11.89 -10.74
C VAL A 37 43.32 -12.01 -10.70
N THR A 38 43.89 -12.02 -9.50
CA THR A 38 45.32 -12.21 -9.26
C THR A 38 45.53 -13.47 -8.43
N ASN A 39 46.33 -14.41 -8.94
CA ASN A 39 46.72 -15.56 -8.16
C ASN A 39 47.77 -15.15 -7.12
N LEU A 40 47.51 -15.33 -5.83
CA LEU A 40 48.40 -14.84 -4.78
C LEU A 40 49.68 -15.67 -4.62
N ALA A 41 49.74 -16.87 -5.21
CA ALA A 41 50.93 -17.71 -5.20
C ALA A 41 51.88 -17.38 -6.37
N THR A 42 51.34 -17.16 -7.57
CA THR A 42 52.14 -16.86 -8.78
C THR A 42 52.27 -15.36 -9.07
N MET A 43 51.46 -14.53 -8.42
CA MET A 43 51.31 -13.08 -8.67
C MET A 43 50.88 -12.73 -10.11
N GLU A 44 50.38 -13.71 -10.87
CA GLU A 44 49.86 -13.50 -12.21
C GLU A 44 48.42 -12.95 -12.14
N SER A 45 48.16 -11.88 -12.90
CA SER A 45 46.83 -11.29 -13.03
C SER A 45 46.23 -11.60 -14.41
N PHE A 46 44.95 -11.96 -14.43
CA PHE A 46 44.18 -12.17 -15.66
C PHE A 46 42.73 -11.70 -15.44
N GLN A 47 41.94 -11.69 -16.52
CA GLN A 47 40.54 -11.29 -16.48
C GLN A 47 39.65 -12.53 -16.42
N ALA A 48 38.61 -12.48 -15.59
CA ALA A 48 37.57 -13.50 -15.53
C ALA A 48 36.19 -12.85 -15.55
N LYS A 49 35.15 -13.60 -15.87
CA LYS A 49 33.77 -13.11 -15.82
C LYS A 49 33.10 -13.53 -14.52
N LEU A 50 32.61 -12.58 -13.74
CA LEU A 50 31.75 -12.81 -12.60
C LEU A 50 30.33 -13.13 -13.07
N VAL A 51 29.84 -14.32 -12.72
CA VAL A 51 28.58 -14.87 -13.22
C VAL A 51 27.55 -15.05 -12.11
N ALA A 52 27.98 -15.30 -10.87
CA ALA A 52 27.07 -15.49 -9.76
C ALA A 52 27.72 -15.14 -8.43
N VAL A 53 26.92 -14.74 -7.44
CA VAL A 53 27.40 -14.25 -6.14
C VAL A 53 26.48 -14.67 -5.00
N SER A 54 27.07 -15.03 -3.88
CA SER A 54 26.40 -15.25 -2.59
C SER A 54 27.19 -14.54 -1.47
N ARG A 55 26.70 -14.64 -0.22
CA ARG A 55 27.39 -14.04 0.93
C ARG A 55 28.73 -14.69 1.26
N THR A 56 28.93 -15.95 0.87
CA THR A 56 30.08 -16.76 1.27
C THR A 56 30.83 -17.35 0.07
N THR A 57 30.25 -17.30 -1.13
CA THR A 57 30.81 -17.91 -2.34
C THR A 57 30.53 -17.05 -3.56
N ILE A 58 31.43 -17.05 -4.54
CA ILE A 58 31.23 -16.40 -5.84
C ILE A 58 31.58 -17.35 -6.99
N GLY A 59 30.92 -17.13 -8.12
CA GLY A 59 31.05 -17.92 -9.34
C GLY A 59 31.74 -17.13 -10.43
N LEU A 60 32.91 -17.61 -10.85
CA LEU A 60 33.69 -17.02 -11.94
C LEU A 60 33.72 -17.96 -13.16
N SER A 61 33.62 -17.39 -14.35
CA SER A 61 33.85 -18.08 -15.62
C SER A 61 35.18 -17.61 -16.22
N SER A 62 36.10 -18.54 -16.47
CA SER A 62 37.39 -18.29 -17.12
C SER A 62 37.73 -19.42 -18.08
N SER A 63 37.72 -19.13 -19.38
CA SER A 63 38.08 -20.08 -20.44
C SER A 63 39.57 -20.33 -20.51
N ASP A 64 40.38 -19.34 -20.17
CA ASP A 64 41.80 -19.30 -20.51
C ASP A 64 42.70 -19.68 -19.32
N HIS A 65 42.20 -19.57 -18.08
CA HIS A 65 42.99 -19.77 -16.87
C HIS A 65 42.26 -20.66 -15.86
N VAL A 66 43.01 -21.54 -15.21
CA VAL A 66 42.48 -22.42 -14.17
C VAL A 66 42.53 -21.70 -12.82
N LEU A 67 41.36 -21.49 -12.22
CA LEU A 67 41.20 -20.81 -10.94
C LEU A 67 41.35 -21.77 -9.77
N HIS A 68 42.59 -22.16 -9.46
CA HIS A 68 42.92 -23.00 -8.30
C HIS A 68 43.76 -22.26 -7.26
N GLY A 69 43.48 -22.55 -6.00
CA GLY A 69 44.20 -21.97 -4.86
C GLY A 69 43.68 -20.59 -4.46
N ARG A 70 44.50 -19.86 -3.70
CA ARG A 70 44.11 -18.58 -3.11
C ARG A 70 44.29 -17.45 -4.11
N ILE A 71 43.22 -16.72 -4.37
CA ILE A 71 43.17 -15.67 -5.38
C ILE A 71 42.59 -14.38 -4.78
N GLU A 72 43.05 -13.25 -5.28
CA GLU A 72 42.49 -11.93 -5.04
C GLU A 72 41.67 -11.51 -6.26
N ILE A 73 40.45 -11.01 -6.02
CA ILE A 73 39.51 -10.60 -7.05
C ILE A 73 39.20 -9.13 -6.80
N GLU A 74 39.56 -8.29 -7.76
CA GLU A 74 39.36 -6.85 -7.70
C GLU A 74 38.01 -6.52 -8.35
N LEU A 75 37.06 -6.08 -7.54
CA LEU A 75 35.73 -5.65 -7.97
C LEU A 75 35.71 -4.14 -8.25
N ALA A 76 36.38 -3.36 -7.41
CA ALA A 76 36.61 -1.93 -7.60
C ALA A 76 37.95 -1.52 -6.96
N TYR A 77 38.37 -0.26 -7.17
CA TYR A 77 39.64 0.27 -6.69
C TYR A 77 39.89 0.03 -5.19
N ASP A 78 38.84 0.11 -4.38
CA ASP A 78 38.85 -0.06 -2.92
C ASP A 78 38.06 -1.29 -2.44
N PHE A 79 37.69 -2.20 -3.34
CA PHE A 79 36.86 -3.35 -3.02
C PHE A 79 37.41 -4.65 -3.62
N ARG A 80 37.92 -5.52 -2.75
CA ARG A 80 38.57 -6.76 -3.15
C ARG A 80 38.08 -7.96 -2.35
N ILE A 81 38.05 -9.11 -2.99
CA ILE A 81 37.72 -10.38 -2.36
C ILE A 81 38.94 -11.29 -2.42
N ILE A 82 39.32 -11.86 -1.27
CA ILE A 82 40.28 -12.95 -1.20
C ILE A 82 39.51 -14.22 -0.94
N GLY A 83 39.75 -15.22 -1.76
CA GLY A 83 39.10 -16.51 -1.63
C GLY A 83 39.89 -17.65 -2.23
N SER A 84 39.42 -18.86 -1.97
CA SER A 84 40.03 -20.09 -2.48
C SER A 84 39.16 -20.69 -3.58
N GLY A 85 39.76 -20.89 -4.75
CA GLY A 85 39.07 -21.37 -5.95
C GLY A 85 39.09 -22.89 -6.12
N LEU A 86 37.92 -23.44 -6.40
CA LEU A 86 37.70 -24.82 -6.80
C LEU A 86 36.89 -24.85 -8.10
N ARG A 87 37.06 -25.92 -8.88
CA ARG A 87 36.28 -26.08 -10.11
C ARG A 87 34.84 -26.46 -9.74
N GLY A 88 33.88 -25.67 -10.23
CA GLY A 88 32.47 -25.83 -9.84
C GLY A 88 31.72 -26.84 -10.68
N ILE A 89 31.82 -26.71 -12.01
CA ILE A 89 31.09 -27.55 -12.96
C ILE A 89 32.10 -28.34 -13.82
N ALA A 90 31.95 -29.66 -13.84
CA ALA A 90 32.84 -30.53 -14.61
C ALA A 90 32.66 -30.29 -16.12
N GLY A 91 33.76 -29.95 -16.80
CA GLY A 91 33.77 -29.70 -18.26
C GLY A 91 33.38 -28.28 -18.67
N ASP A 92 33.02 -27.40 -17.72
CA ASP A 92 32.71 -25.99 -17.97
C ASP A 92 33.86 -25.11 -17.42
N PRO A 93 34.19 -23.97 -18.06
CA PRO A 93 35.10 -22.95 -17.50
C PRO A 93 34.56 -22.23 -16.24
N TYR A 94 33.67 -22.84 -15.45
CA TYR A 94 33.06 -22.28 -14.25
C TYR A 94 33.73 -22.75 -12.96
N TYR A 95 34.11 -21.79 -12.12
CA TYR A 95 34.82 -21.97 -10.86
C TYR A 95 34.05 -21.32 -9.72
N ILE A 96 34.06 -22.00 -8.57
CA ILE A 96 33.47 -21.53 -7.33
C ILE A 96 34.62 -21.08 -6.43
N ILE A 97 34.51 -19.85 -5.94
CA ILE A 97 35.47 -19.26 -5.04
C ILE A 97 34.80 -19.07 -3.69
N ASP A 98 35.33 -19.74 -2.67
CA ASP A 98 34.88 -19.54 -1.29
C ASP A 98 35.52 -18.24 -0.76
N ILE A 99 34.68 -17.34 -0.27
CA ILE A 99 35.10 -16.04 0.27
C ILE A 99 35.75 -16.27 1.63
N GLU A 100 37.03 -15.94 1.75
CA GLU A 100 37.74 -15.94 3.01
C GLU A 100 37.76 -14.54 3.63
N LYS A 101 38.03 -13.53 2.80
CA LYS A 101 38.10 -12.13 3.23
C LYS A 101 37.54 -11.21 2.16
N VAL A 102 36.94 -10.13 2.62
CA VAL A 102 36.46 -9.01 1.84
C VAL A 102 37.18 -7.78 2.37
N LEU A 103 38.04 -7.21 1.54
CA LEU A 103 38.87 -6.05 1.87
C LEU A 103 38.21 -4.78 1.37
N ARG A 104 38.11 -3.78 2.26
CA ARG A 104 37.64 -2.43 1.98
C ARG A 104 38.68 -1.41 2.43
N ARG A 105 38.45 -0.14 2.10
CA ARG A 105 39.33 0.97 2.47
C ARG A 105 39.59 1.08 3.98
N GLU A 106 38.60 0.76 4.82
CA GLU A 106 38.69 0.90 6.29
C GLU A 106 38.38 -0.40 7.06
N ASP A 107 37.85 -1.44 6.41
CA ASP A 107 37.35 -2.66 7.07
C ASP A 107 37.78 -3.95 6.37
N VAL A 108 37.87 -5.03 7.14
CA VAL A 108 38.08 -6.40 6.66
C VAL A 108 37.01 -7.31 7.23
N LEU A 109 36.18 -7.89 6.36
CA LEU A 109 35.14 -8.86 6.76
C LEU A 109 35.42 -10.25 6.19
N GLU A 110 34.85 -11.29 6.80
CA GLU A 110 34.96 -12.68 6.32
C GLU A 110 33.83 -13.07 5.34
N ARG A 111 32.88 -12.17 5.08
CA ARG A 111 31.71 -12.42 4.23
C ARG A 111 31.30 -11.18 3.46
N LEU A 112 30.65 -11.41 2.32
CA LEU A 112 30.08 -10.37 1.50
C LEU A 112 28.74 -9.90 2.08
N LEU A 113 28.58 -8.60 2.29
CA LEU A 113 27.28 -8.02 2.56
C LEU A 113 26.54 -7.89 1.22
N LEU A 114 25.41 -8.61 1.10
CA LEU A 114 24.66 -8.69 -0.16
C LEU A 114 24.22 -7.29 -0.64
N GLU A 115 23.86 -6.41 0.30
CA GLU A 115 23.48 -5.01 0.06
C GLU A 115 24.60 -4.22 -0.66
N GLU A 116 25.85 -4.38 -0.26
CA GLU A 116 27.00 -3.71 -0.88
C GLU A 116 27.35 -4.28 -2.26
N PHE A 117 27.17 -5.59 -2.44
CA PHE A 117 27.27 -6.20 -3.76
C PHE A 117 26.21 -5.65 -4.69
N HIS A 118 24.97 -5.46 -4.21
CA HIS A 118 23.95 -4.77 -5.00
C HIS A 118 24.36 -3.32 -5.30
N THR A 119 24.93 -2.58 -4.35
CA THR A 119 25.46 -1.22 -4.60
C THR A 119 26.56 -1.21 -5.67
N TRP A 120 27.50 -2.17 -5.64
CA TRP A 120 28.53 -2.33 -6.67
C TRP A 120 27.98 -2.84 -8.01
N HIS A 121 27.02 -3.77 -7.99
CA HIS A 121 26.33 -4.26 -9.17
C HIS A 121 25.58 -3.13 -9.89
N MET A 122 25.16 -2.09 -9.17
CA MET A 122 24.48 -0.93 -9.74
C MET A 122 25.43 0.21 -10.16
N SER A 123 26.71 0.17 -9.80
CA SER A 123 27.66 1.28 -10.03
C SER A 123 28.02 1.53 -11.50
N GLY A 124 27.66 0.62 -12.41
CA GLY A 124 27.82 0.77 -13.85
C GLY A 124 26.57 1.30 -14.58
N GLU A 125 25.43 1.40 -13.90
CA GLU A 125 24.15 1.85 -14.48
C GLU A 125 23.82 3.28 -14.03
N LEU A 126 24.69 4.22 -14.44
CA LEU A 126 24.68 5.67 -14.24
C LEU A 126 25.66 6.13 -13.16
N ASP A 127 26.82 6.63 -13.61
CA ASP A 127 27.60 7.59 -12.83
C ASP A 127 26.73 8.85 -12.70
N PRO A 128 26.45 9.38 -11.49
CA PRO A 128 25.66 10.61 -11.30
C PRO A 128 26.14 11.80 -12.14
N THR A 129 27.38 11.74 -12.60
CA THR A 129 28.06 12.64 -13.52
C THR A 129 27.41 12.73 -14.92
N ASP A 130 26.64 11.73 -15.36
CA ASP A 130 26.06 11.65 -16.71
C ASP A 130 24.70 12.37 -16.87
N VAL A 131 24.02 12.70 -15.77
CA VAL A 131 22.65 13.28 -15.80
C VAL A 131 22.68 14.82 -15.79
N LEU A 132 23.76 15.41 -15.28
CA LEU A 132 23.88 16.84 -15.01
C LEU A 132 24.73 17.52 -16.09
N LEU A 133 24.08 18.35 -16.93
CA LEU A 133 24.81 19.17 -17.89
C LEU A 133 25.67 20.19 -17.11
N HIS A 134 26.94 20.33 -17.50
CA HIS A 134 27.95 21.19 -16.84
C HIS A 134 28.51 20.72 -15.48
N TRP A 135 28.32 19.44 -15.10
CA TRP A 135 28.84 18.88 -13.84
C TRP A 135 30.37 18.73 -13.77
N LYS A 136 31.04 18.48 -14.91
CA LYS A 136 32.50 18.22 -14.95
C LYS A 136 33.38 19.35 -14.39
N ASP A 137 32.82 20.55 -14.19
CA ASP A 137 33.55 21.72 -13.71
C ASP A 137 33.30 22.10 -12.24
N ARG A 138 32.53 21.30 -11.47
CA ARG A 138 32.22 21.60 -10.05
C ARG A 138 32.79 20.56 -9.08
N ASP A 139 34.02 20.77 -8.63
CA ASP A 139 34.63 20.04 -7.49
C ASP A 139 34.60 20.91 -6.21
N ASP A 140 33.41 21.43 -5.87
CA ASP A 140 33.17 22.18 -4.64
C ASP A 140 32.48 21.32 -3.55
N GLU A 141 32.52 21.78 -2.29
CA GLU A 141 31.89 21.12 -1.14
C GLU A 141 30.38 20.86 -1.37
N ARG A 142 29.75 21.71 -2.19
CA ARG A 142 28.36 21.60 -2.64
C ARG A 142 28.10 20.39 -3.54
N GLY A 143 28.94 20.17 -4.55
CA GLY A 143 28.83 18.98 -5.42
C GLY A 143 28.94 17.67 -4.63
N ARG A 144 29.74 17.65 -3.56
CA ARG A 144 29.89 16.48 -2.68
C ARG A 144 28.63 16.21 -1.86
N LEU A 145 27.96 17.24 -1.35
CA LEU A 145 26.71 17.08 -0.60
C LEU A 145 25.59 16.52 -1.47
N ILE A 146 25.45 17.04 -2.69
CA ILE A 146 24.45 16.56 -3.67
C ILE A 146 24.76 15.11 -4.06
N LYS A 147 26.04 14.77 -4.27
CA LYS A 147 26.47 13.38 -4.54
C LYS A 147 26.08 12.43 -3.41
N GLN A 148 26.29 12.84 -2.15
CA GLN A 148 25.93 12.04 -0.99
C GLN A 148 24.40 11.84 -0.89
N GLU A 149 23.61 12.88 -1.19
CA GLU A 149 22.16 12.79 -1.13
C GLU A 149 21.56 11.97 -2.29
N ILE A 150 22.09 12.10 -3.51
CA ILE A 150 21.71 11.25 -4.65
C ILE A 150 22.11 9.79 -4.41
N GLN A 151 23.27 9.52 -3.80
CA GLN A 151 23.66 8.16 -3.42
C GLN A 151 22.71 7.56 -2.37
N LYS A 152 22.26 8.35 -1.37
CA LYS A 152 21.23 7.89 -0.43
C LYS A 152 19.91 7.59 -1.13
N LEU A 153 19.49 8.41 -2.09
CA LEU A 153 18.27 8.18 -2.87
C LEU A 153 18.37 6.96 -3.80
N SER A 154 19.58 6.65 -4.31
CA SER A 154 19.84 5.45 -5.12
C SER A 154 19.58 4.13 -4.36
N ILE A 155 19.68 4.13 -3.02
CA ILE A 155 19.33 2.96 -2.20
C ILE A 155 17.84 2.63 -2.32
N LEU A 156 16.97 3.64 -2.48
CA LEU A 156 15.52 3.46 -2.67
C LEU A 156 15.16 2.93 -4.08
N ARG A 157 16.10 2.96 -5.04
CA ARG A 157 15.92 2.48 -6.43
C ARG A 157 15.73 0.96 -6.54
N GLN A 158 16.05 0.20 -5.49
CA GLN A 158 15.80 -1.25 -5.42
C GLN A 158 14.31 -1.61 -5.30
N ILE A 159 13.46 -0.62 -5.02
CA ILE A 159 12.02 -0.79 -5.02
C ILE A 159 11.52 -0.42 -6.42
N GLU A 160 11.11 -1.40 -7.22
CA GLU A 160 10.58 -1.21 -8.60
C GLU A 160 9.38 -0.24 -8.69
N THR A 161 8.85 0.19 -7.56
CA THR A 161 7.76 1.16 -7.46
C THR A 161 8.24 2.61 -7.36
N ILE A 162 9.54 2.89 -7.19
CA ILE A 162 10.05 4.26 -7.01
C ILE A 162 10.75 4.75 -8.28
N PHE A 163 10.21 5.81 -8.87
CA PHE A 163 10.77 6.54 -10.00
C PHE A 163 11.36 7.85 -9.51
N LEU A 164 12.65 8.08 -9.79
CA LEU A 164 13.35 9.28 -9.39
C LEU A 164 13.54 10.19 -10.60
N TYR A 165 13.29 11.49 -10.42
CA TYR A 165 13.52 12.50 -11.44
C TYR A 165 14.23 13.71 -10.86
N LEU A 166 14.89 14.47 -11.73
CA LEU A 166 15.48 15.76 -11.46
C LEU A 166 14.80 16.79 -12.34
N TYR A 167 14.35 17.88 -11.75
CA TYR A 167 13.92 19.07 -12.46
C TYR A 167 15.02 20.12 -12.42
N ASP A 168 15.48 20.51 -13.61
CA ASP A 168 16.54 21.48 -13.82
C ASP A 168 16.21 22.33 -15.06
N GLU A 169 16.33 23.66 -14.93
CA GLU A 169 16.06 24.65 -15.99
C GLU A 169 14.77 24.42 -16.80
N GLY A 170 13.66 24.06 -16.14
CA GLY A 170 12.38 23.83 -16.81
C GLY A 170 12.24 22.47 -17.49
N LYS A 171 13.17 21.53 -17.23
CA LYS A 171 13.14 20.18 -17.79
C LYS A 171 13.20 19.13 -16.71
N VAL A 172 12.31 18.14 -16.80
CA VAL A 172 12.35 16.94 -15.97
C VAL A 172 13.21 15.87 -16.66
N ARG A 173 14.14 15.27 -15.92
CA ARG A 173 15.01 14.18 -16.37
C ARG A 173 14.93 13.02 -15.39
N PRO A 174 14.68 11.78 -15.83
CA PRO A 174 14.71 10.64 -14.94
C PRO A 174 16.13 10.33 -14.48
N LEU A 175 16.23 9.90 -13.23
CA LEU A 175 17.41 9.36 -12.60
C LEU A 175 17.33 7.82 -12.70
N GLY A 176 17.66 7.26 -13.86
CA GLY A 176 17.52 5.83 -14.13
C GLY A 176 17.00 5.51 -15.53
N ASP A 177 17.00 4.21 -15.86
CA ASP A 177 16.37 3.68 -17.09
C ASP A 177 14.87 3.40 -16.91
N VAL A 178 14.39 3.35 -15.67
CA VAL A 178 12.99 3.07 -15.34
C VAL A 178 12.21 4.38 -15.28
N ARG A 179 11.13 4.45 -16.06
CA ARG A 179 10.24 5.60 -16.16
C ARG A 179 8.80 5.22 -15.84
N ALA A 180 8.07 6.17 -15.25
CA ALA A 180 6.64 6.07 -15.13
C ALA A 180 5.97 6.22 -16.50
N ASN A 181 4.67 5.91 -16.56
CA ASN A 181 3.88 6.10 -17.78
C ASN A 181 3.89 7.60 -18.19
N VAL A 182 3.93 7.86 -19.49
CA VAL A 182 3.97 9.21 -20.11
C VAL A 182 2.86 10.12 -19.57
N GLU A 183 1.69 9.57 -19.29
CA GLU A 183 0.58 10.30 -18.69
C GLU A 183 0.91 10.84 -17.29
N VAL A 184 1.47 9.98 -16.44
CA VAL A 184 1.86 10.31 -15.06
C VAL A 184 3.04 11.27 -15.07
N GLU A 185 3.99 11.09 -16.00
CA GLU A 185 5.10 12.03 -16.18
C GLU A 185 4.62 13.44 -16.57
N ARG A 186 3.58 13.54 -17.41
CA ARG A 186 3.00 14.83 -17.81
C ARG A 186 2.34 15.54 -16.64
N GLU A 187 1.57 14.82 -15.83
CA GLU A 187 0.91 15.41 -14.66
C GLU A 187 1.93 15.79 -13.58
N MET A 188 2.94 14.94 -13.36
CA MET A 188 4.08 15.24 -12.50
C MET A 188 4.79 16.53 -12.95
N GLN A 189 5.09 16.67 -14.24
CA GLN A 189 5.77 17.86 -14.76
C GLN A 189 4.96 19.13 -14.48
N ARG A 190 3.65 19.10 -14.71
CA ARG A 190 2.75 20.21 -14.39
C ARG A 190 2.82 20.59 -12.91
N LEU A 191 2.67 19.62 -12.01
CA LEU A 191 2.71 19.86 -10.56
C LEU A 191 4.06 20.39 -10.09
N VAL A 192 5.16 19.93 -10.68
CA VAL A 192 6.51 20.41 -10.37
C VAL A 192 6.74 21.83 -10.88
N GLU A 193 6.25 22.18 -12.07
CA GLU A 193 6.34 23.55 -12.60
C GLU A 193 5.55 24.54 -11.72
N GLU A 194 4.35 24.15 -11.27
CA GLU A 194 3.56 24.91 -10.30
C GLU A 194 4.30 25.06 -8.94
N ALA A 195 4.94 23.98 -8.46
CA ALA A 195 5.73 23.96 -7.23
C ALA A 195 6.99 24.84 -7.31
N ALA A 196 7.70 24.80 -8.43
CA ALA A 196 8.92 25.59 -8.65
C ALA A 196 8.65 27.10 -8.60
N GLY A 197 7.43 27.53 -8.97
CA GLY A 197 7.00 28.93 -8.84
C GLY A 197 6.72 29.38 -7.40
N THR A 198 6.40 28.45 -6.49
CA THR A 198 6.00 28.74 -5.10
C THR A 198 7.10 28.48 -4.07
N GLY A 199 8.12 27.67 -4.41
CA GLY A 199 9.34 27.48 -3.63
C GLY A 199 9.22 26.52 -2.43
N GLY A 200 8.11 25.78 -2.32
CA GLY A 200 7.86 24.82 -1.24
C GLY A 200 7.95 23.35 -1.70
N PRO A 201 8.20 22.40 -0.78
CA PRO A 201 8.04 20.98 -1.06
C PRO A 201 6.58 20.66 -1.34
N VAL A 202 6.32 19.83 -2.34
CA VAL A 202 4.99 19.39 -2.75
C VAL A 202 4.85 17.90 -2.53
N ARG A 203 3.72 17.51 -1.92
CA ARG A 203 3.31 16.12 -1.76
C ARG A 203 1.91 15.99 -2.31
N GLU A 204 1.78 15.27 -3.42
CA GLU A 204 0.51 15.14 -4.14
C GLU A 204 0.28 13.70 -4.59
N GLN A 205 -0.97 13.37 -4.88
CA GLN A 205 -1.35 12.06 -5.40
C GLN A 205 -1.77 12.18 -6.86
N ILE A 206 -1.13 11.39 -7.73
CA ILE A 206 -1.46 11.31 -9.15
C ILE A 206 -2.19 9.98 -9.39
N VAL A 207 -3.40 10.08 -9.93
CA VAL A 207 -4.20 8.91 -10.34
C VAL A 207 -4.26 8.89 -11.85
N THR A 208 -4.02 7.73 -12.46
CA THR A 208 -4.15 7.58 -13.91
C THR A 208 -5.60 7.81 -14.36
N THR A 209 -5.83 8.25 -15.59
CA THR A 209 -7.16 8.56 -16.15
C THR A 209 -8.10 7.37 -16.14
N ASP A 210 -7.58 6.15 -16.25
CA ASP A 210 -8.33 4.89 -16.12
C ASP A 210 -8.64 4.51 -14.65
N GLY A 211 -8.10 5.24 -13.69
CA GLY A 211 -8.25 5.01 -12.26
C GLY A 211 -7.54 3.76 -11.73
N THR A 212 -6.71 3.10 -12.54
CA THR A 212 -6.13 1.80 -12.19
C THR A 212 -4.86 1.91 -11.35
N LYS A 213 -4.09 2.98 -11.53
CA LYS A 213 -2.84 3.20 -10.80
C LYS A 213 -2.87 4.49 -10.01
N VAL A 214 -2.19 4.44 -8.88
CA VAL A 214 -2.07 5.55 -7.95
C VAL A 214 -0.60 5.74 -7.62
N PHE A 215 -0.12 6.95 -7.84
CA PHE A 215 1.24 7.36 -7.56
C PHE A 215 1.28 8.46 -6.51
N GLU A 216 2.27 8.40 -5.63
CA GLU A 216 2.55 9.46 -4.68
C GLU A 216 3.77 10.25 -5.13
N LEU A 217 3.58 11.56 -5.35
CA LEU A 217 4.60 12.49 -5.77
C LEU A 217 5.17 13.20 -4.55
N TYR A 218 6.49 13.20 -4.43
CA TYR A 218 7.25 13.99 -3.48
C TYR A 218 8.25 14.86 -4.22
N THR A 219 8.27 16.15 -3.89
CA THR A 219 9.26 17.08 -4.42
C THR A 219 10.10 17.66 -3.29
N SER A 220 11.41 17.76 -3.53
CA SER A 220 12.36 18.36 -2.62
C SER A 220 13.19 19.39 -3.36
N VAL A 221 13.00 20.66 -3.01
CA VAL A 221 13.75 21.77 -3.61
C VAL A 221 15.16 21.75 -3.05
N LEU A 222 16.14 21.62 -3.94
CA LEU A 222 17.57 21.64 -3.62
C LEU A 222 18.08 23.08 -3.53
N PRO A 223 19.21 23.31 -2.81
CA PRO A 223 19.76 24.66 -2.57
C PRO A 223 20.14 25.46 -3.83
N ASP A 224 20.29 24.80 -4.97
CA ASP A 224 20.66 25.36 -6.27
C ASP A 224 19.44 25.66 -7.17
N ARG A 225 18.22 25.60 -6.62
CA ARG A 225 16.94 25.73 -7.33
C ARG A 225 16.60 24.57 -8.28
N THR A 226 17.39 23.50 -8.28
CA THR A 226 16.94 22.23 -8.85
C THR A 226 15.96 21.56 -7.90
N CYS A 227 15.12 20.65 -8.40
CA CYS A 227 14.16 19.94 -7.58
C CYS A 227 14.32 18.43 -7.78
N GLY A 228 14.59 17.72 -6.70
CA GLY A 228 14.54 16.26 -6.67
C GLY A 228 13.09 15.80 -6.58
N ILE A 229 12.71 14.87 -7.43
CA ILE A 229 11.35 14.34 -7.50
C ILE A 229 11.41 12.84 -7.25
N ALA A 230 10.57 12.37 -6.34
CA ALA A 230 10.31 10.95 -6.14
C ALA A 230 8.84 10.68 -6.43
N LEU A 231 8.58 9.75 -7.33
CA LEU A 231 7.26 9.30 -7.70
C LEU A 231 7.15 7.82 -7.33
N ILE A 232 6.17 7.46 -6.50
CA ILE A 232 6.06 6.11 -5.92
C ILE A 232 4.75 5.47 -6.37
N ASP A 233 4.81 4.33 -7.07
CA ASP A 233 3.64 3.50 -7.37
C ASP A 233 3.14 2.84 -6.08
N VAL A 234 2.09 3.43 -5.50
CA VAL A 234 1.44 2.96 -4.28
C VAL A 234 0.22 2.10 -4.57
N THR A 235 -0.01 1.73 -5.83
CA THR A 235 -1.20 0.99 -6.29
C THR A 235 -1.38 -0.32 -5.51
N ALA A 236 -0.32 -1.13 -5.43
CA ALA A 236 -0.37 -2.42 -4.75
C ALA A 236 -0.64 -2.27 -3.25
N VAL A 237 -0.03 -1.26 -2.62
CA VAL A 237 -0.20 -0.98 -1.18
C VAL A 237 -1.63 -0.55 -0.88
N ILE A 238 -2.18 0.40 -1.64
CA ILE A 238 -3.56 0.87 -1.49
C ILE A 238 -4.55 -0.26 -1.78
N ALA A 239 -4.30 -1.08 -2.81
CA ALA A 239 -5.16 -2.21 -3.14
C ALA A 239 -5.20 -3.25 -2.02
N GLU A 240 -4.03 -3.61 -1.45
CA GLU A 240 -3.96 -4.55 -0.34
C GLU A 240 -4.58 -3.98 0.93
N GLU A 241 -4.39 -2.69 1.23
CA GLU A 241 -5.04 -2.04 2.37
C GLU A 241 -6.56 -2.04 2.22
N ARG A 242 -7.09 -1.71 1.03
CA ARG A 242 -8.53 -1.78 0.73
C ARG A 242 -9.07 -3.20 0.87
N LYS A 243 -8.33 -4.20 0.39
CA LYS A 243 -8.69 -5.62 0.52
C LYS A 243 -8.70 -6.07 1.97
N ARG A 244 -7.73 -5.62 2.78
CA ARG A 244 -7.68 -5.88 4.22
C ARG A 244 -8.88 -5.25 4.94
N LYS A 245 -9.18 -3.97 4.69
CA LYS A 245 -10.37 -3.29 5.26
C LYS A 245 -11.67 -3.99 4.86
N ARG A 246 -11.78 -4.45 3.61
CA ARG A 246 -12.96 -5.20 3.14
C ARG A 246 -13.12 -6.54 3.88
N ARG A 247 -12.04 -7.31 4.00
CA ARG A 247 -12.04 -8.58 4.76
C ARG A 247 -12.41 -8.36 6.22
N GLU A 248 -11.87 -7.31 6.84
CA GLU A 248 -12.23 -6.95 8.20
C GLU A 248 -13.73 -6.65 8.31
N TRP A 249 -14.26 -5.81 7.43
CA TRP A 249 -15.70 -5.51 7.38
C TRP A 249 -16.57 -6.77 7.18
N GLU A 250 -16.17 -7.68 6.29
CA GLU A 250 -16.85 -8.96 6.07
C GLU A 250 -16.88 -9.82 7.34
N ILE A 251 -15.75 -9.92 8.05
CA ILE A 251 -15.66 -10.65 9.32
C ILE A 251 -16.61 -10.05 10.37
N TYR A 252 -16.60 -8.72 10.54
CA TYR A 252 -17.50 -8.05 11.48
C TYR A 252 -18.97 -8.24 11.10
N ARG A 253 -19.31 -8.16 9.82
CA ARG A 253 -20.67 -8.41 9.31
C ARG A 253 -21.12 -9.83 9.65
N ASP A 254 -20.27 -10.83 9.40
CA ASP A 254 -20.60 -12.23 9.64
C ASP A 254 -20.75 -12.52 11.14
N ILE A 255 -19.83 -12.02 11.97
CA ILE A 255 -19.90 -12.19 13.44
C ILE A 255 -21.17 -11.54 13.99
N LEU A 256 -21.46 -10.28 13.63
CA LEU A 256 -22.66 -9.60 14.11
C LEU A 256 -23.93 -10.29 13.63
N GLY A 257 -23.97 -10.74 12.38
CA GLY A 257 -25.07 -11.53 11.86
C GLY A 257 -25.31 -12.81 12.65
N VAL A 258 -24.25 -13.55 13.00
CA VAL A 258 -24.35 -14.78 13.78
C VAL A 258 -24.76 -14.51 15.23
N VAL A 259 -24.09 -13.59 15.92
CA VAL A 259 -24.33 -13.30 17.35
C VAL A 259 -25.71 -12.67 17.59
N THR A 260 -26.28 -12.00 16.59
CA THR A 260 -27.62 -11.42 16.67
C THR A 260 -28.71 -12.25 16.00
N GLU A 261 -28.41 -13.50 15.60
CA GLU A 261 -29.34 -14.38 14.90
C GLU A 261 -29.97 -13.73 13.65
N GLY A 262 -29.18 -12.93 12.94
CA GLY A 262 -29.59 -12.21 11.74
C GLY A 262 -30.46 -10.97 11.98
N LYS A 263 -30.56 -10.49 13.23
CA LYS A 263 -31.27 -9.26 13.57
C LYS A 263 -30.49 -8.00 13.22
N LEU A 264 -29.17 -7.99 13.43
CA LEU A 264 -28.29 -6.88 13.08
C LEU A 264 -27.42 -7.28 11.89
N LEU A 265 -27.51 -6.52 10.81
CA LEU A 265 -26.72 -6.74 9.60
C LEU A 265 -26.01 -5.47 9.20
N LEU A 266 -24.70 -5.59 8.90
CA LEU A 266 -23.95 -4.51 8.29
C LEU A 266 -24.15 -4.55 6.79
N LEU A 267 -24.55 -3.42 6.20
CA LEU A 267 -24.73 -3.27 4.76
C LEU A 267 -23.78 -2.19 4.22
N SER A 268 -23.33 -2.41 2.99
CA SER A 268 -22.72 -1.37 2.17
C SER A 268 -23.77 -0.36 1.69
N ASP A 269 -23.33 0.82 1.26
CA ASP A 269 -24.22 1.84 0.71
C ASP A 269 -24.97 1.37 -0.54
N GLU A 270 -24.36 0.50 -1.36
CA GLU A 270 -25.00 -0.10 -2.54
C GLU A 270 -26.14 -1.03 -2.14
N GLU A 271 -25.91 -1.95 -1.20
CA GLU A 271 -26.93 -2.86 -0.68
C GLU A 271 -28.10 -2.09 -0.05
N LEU A 272 -27.79 -1.02 0.69
CA LEU A 272 -28.78 -0.11 1.26
C LEU A 272 -29.64 0.54 0.17
N PHE A 273 -29.02 1.00 -0.91
CA PHE A 273 -29.73 1.59 -2.05
C PHE A 273 -30.70 0.59 -2.70
N PHE A 274 -30.28 -0.67 -2.90
CA PHE A 274 -31.17 -1.71 -3.44
C PHE A 274 -32.34 -2.01 -2.51
N LEU A 275 -32.10 -2.12 -1.20
CA LEU A 275 -33.14 -2.39 -0.20
C LEU A 275 -34.24 -1.31 -0.20
N LEU A 276 -33.87 -0.05 -0.39
CA LEU A 276 -34.84 1.06 -0.39
C LEU A 276 -35.70 1.14 -1.65
N ARG A 277 -35.30 0.51 -2.75
CA ARG A 277 -36.09 0.47 -3.99
C ARG A 277 -37.29 -0.48 -3.92
N GLU A 278 -37.34 -1.38 -2.94
CA GLU A 278 -38.42 -2.36 -2.77
C GLU A 278 -39.65 -1.79 -2.03
N GLY A 279 -39.80 -0.48 -1.98
CA GLY A 279 -40.92 0.16 -1.31
C GLY A 279 -41.17 1.59 -1.81
N HIS A 280 -42.24 2.18 -1.29
CA HIS A 280 -42.60 3.56 -1.55
C HIS A 280 -42.48 4.39 -0.28
N LYS A 281 -41.96 5.61 -0.42
CA LYS A 281 -41.81 6.57 0.66
C LYS A 281 -43.18 7.07 1.10
N LEU A 282 -43.50 6.93 2.38
CA LEU A 282 -44.72 7.46 2.99
C LEU A 282 -44.53 8.90 3.49
N LEU A 283 -43.42 9.15 4.19
CA LEU A 283 -43.10 10.48 4.74
C LEU A 283 -41.60 10.60 5.05
N ALA A 284 -41.13 11.83 5.22
CA ALA A 284 -39.82 12.13 5.79
C ALA A 284 -39.90 13.36 6.70
N ILE A 285 -39.04 13.40 7.71
CA ILE A 285 -38.88 14.51 8.63
C ILE A 285 -37.39 14.77 8.88
N ASP A 286 -37.02 16.04 8.88
CA ASP A 286 -35.67 16.49 9.27
C ASP A 286 -35.66 16.76 10.77
N ILE A 287 -34.72 16.14 11.49
CA ILE A 287 -34.57 16.20 12.94
C ILE A 287 -33.31 17.00 13.24
N ARG A 288 -33.49 18.25 13.67
CA ARG A 288 -32.43 19.18 14.09
C ARG A 288 -32.59 19.62 15.54
N LEU A 289 -33.80 19.56 16.07
CA LEU A 289 -34.17 20.00 17.40
C LEU A 289 -34.95 18.90 18.16
N PRO A 290 -34.82 18.81 19.49
CA PRO A 290 -35.50 17.79 20.29
C PRO A 290 -37.03 17.78 20.17
N GLU A 291 -37.66 18.93 19.93
CA GLU A 291 -39.12 19.06 19.80
C GLU A 291 -39.66 18.26 18.61
N GLN A 292 -38.85 18.10 17.57
CA GLN A 292 -39.20 17.37 16.35
C GLN A 292 -39.28 15.85 16.58
N LEU A 293 -38.71 15.33 17.68
CA LEU A 293 -38.91 13.93 18.09
C LEU A 293 -40.37 13.67 18.49
N ALA A 294 -41.05 14.64 19.10
CA ALA A 294 -42.47 14.50 19.42
C ALA A 294 -43.34 14.49 18.16
N GLU A 295 -42.99 15.34 17.19
CA GLU A 295 -43.65 15.38 15.89
C GLU A 295 -43.43 14.09 15.10
N LEU A 296 -42.19 13.58 15.07
CA LEU A 296 -41.84 12.29 14.48
C LEU A 296 -42.76 11.17 14.97
N ARG A 297 -42.92 11.03 16.29
CA ARG A 297 -43.80 10.00 16.89
C ARG A 297 -45.25 10.16 16.43
N LYS A 298 -45.76 11.39 16.37
CA LYS A 298 -47.14 11.66 15.94
C LYS A 298 -47.36 11.30 14.46
N LEU A 299 -46.45 11.74 13.58
CA LEU A 299 -46.55 11.49 12.14
C LEU A 299 -46.41 10.01 11.80
N PHE A 300 -45.44 9.32 12.39
CA PHE A 300 -45.26 7.88 12.20
C PHE A 300 -46.48 7.10 12.70
N LYS A 301 -47.04 7.46 13.86
CA LYS A 301 -48.26 6.84 14.38
C LYS A 301 -49.42 6.99 13.40
N GLN A 302 -49.69 8.20 12.93
CA GLN A 302 -50.76 8.49 11.96
C GLN A 302 -50.58 7.73 10.63
N ALA A 303 -49.34 7.54 10.18
CA ALA A 303 -49.05 6.81 8.95
C ALA A 303 -49.17 5.28 9.09
N LEU A 304 -48.85 4.73 10.27
CA LEU A 304 -48.79 3.29 10.51
C LEU A 304 -50.09 2.69 11.06
N GLU A 305 -50.87 3.44 11.85
CA GLU A 305 -52.16 2.97 12.41
C GLU A 305 -53.11 2.39 11.34
N PRO A 306 -53.30 3.02 10.15
CA PRO A 306 -54.19 2.48 9.13
C PRO A 306 -53.70 1.18 8.46
N LEU A 307 -52.46 0.75 8.74
CA LEU A 307 -51.84 -0.41 8.10
C LEU A 307 -52.06 -1.72 8.86
N GLY A 308 -52.84 -1.71 9.94
CA GLY A 308 -53.24 -2.94 10.65
C GLY A 308 -52.20 -3.51 11.62
N ILE A 309 -51.17 -2.72 11.96
CA ILE A 309 -50.20 -3.06 13.01
C ILE A 309 -50.88 -3.06 14.40
N SER A 310 -50.55 -4.02 15.27
CA SER A 310 -51.07 -4.03 16.64
C SER A 310 -50.55 -2.85 17.47
N ASP A 311 -51.37 -2.32 18.38
CA ASP A 311 -51.01 -1.17 19.24
C ASP A 311 -49.70 -1.39 20.00
N LYS A 312 -49.49 -2.60 20.51
CA LYS A 312 -48.25 -2.98 21.20
C LYS A 312 -47.04 -2.90 20.27
N ARG A 313 -47.15 -3.47 19.06
CA ARG A 313 -46.05 -3.50 18.08
C ARG A 313 -45.75 -2.09 17.56
N LEU A 314 -46.79 -1.30 17.32
CA LEU A 314 -46.68 0.11 16.95
C LEU A 314 -45.91 0.90 18.00
N LEU A 315 -46.28 0.78 19.28
CA LEU A 315 -45.58 1.47 20.36
C LEU A 315 -44.10 1.06 20.45
N GLN A 316 -43.82 -0.24 20.38
CA GLN A 316 -42.44 -0.77 20.39
C GLN A 316 -41.61 -0.20 19.24
N PHE A 317 -42.16 -0.22 18.01
CA PHE A 317 -41.48 0.30 16.85
C PHE A 317 -41.24 1.82 16.94
N LEU A 318 -42.24 2.58 17.43
CA LEU A 318 -42.08 4.03 17.65
C LEU A 318 -40.98 4.33 18.68
N VAL A 319 -40.83 3.52 19.73
CA VAL A 319 -39.74 3.67 20.69
C VAL A 319 -38.39 3.44 20.00
N ALA A 320 -38.25 2.38 19.20
CA ALA A 320 -37.02 2.10 18.46
C ALA A 320 -36.66 3.24 17.47
N VAL A 321 -37.63 3.71 16.69
CA VAL A 321 -37.44 4.84 15.76
C VAL A 321 -37.04 6.11 16.51
N ASN A 322 -37.65 6.37 17.66
CA ASN A 322 -37.34 7.55 18.47
C ASN A 322 -35.95 7.49 19.10
N GLU A 323 -35.50 6.31 19.54
CA GLU A 323 -34.11 6.12 20.01
C GLU A 323 -33.11 6.34 18.88
N ALA A 324 -33.37 5.78 17.69
CA ALA A 324 -32.52 5.99 16.52
C ALA A 324 -32.46 7.48 16.12
N ALA A 325 -33.60 8.17 16.08
CA ALA A 325 -33.66 9.61 15.80
C ALA A 325 -33.02 10.46 16.90
N SER A 326 -33.08 10.03 18.16
CA SER A 326 -32.37 10.72 19.25
C SER A 326 -30.85 10.60 19.09
N ASN A 327 -30.37 9.46 18.57
CA ASN A 327 -28.95 9.27 18.32
C ASN A 327 -28.42 10.23 17.24
N THR A 328 -29.20 10.57 16.21
CA THR A 328 -28.77 11.55 15.20
C THR A 328 -28.58 12.95 15.80
N LEU A 329 -29.42 13.35 16.77
CA LEU A 329 -29.21 14.62 17.49
C LEU A 329 -27.97 14.59 18.39
N LYS A 330 -27.78 13.48 19.12
CA LYS A 330 -26.68 13.34 20.08
C LYS A 330 -25.31 13.19 19.42
N HIS A 331 -25.25 12.52 18.27
CA HIS A 331 -24.01 12.10 17.61
C HIS A 331 -23.82 12.68 16.21
N GLY A 332 -24.90 13.11 15.53
CA GLY A 332 -24.94 13.43 14.11
C GLY A 332 -25.20 14.89 13.73
N ASN A 333 -25.30 15.80 14.71
CA ASN A 333 -25.67 17.21 14.51
C ASN A 333 -27.04 17.40 13.81
N GLY A 334 -27.90 16.38 13.91
CA GLY A 334 -29.17 16.29 13.19
C GLY A 334 -29.20 15.13 12.20
N GLY A 335 -30.36 14.90 11.59
CA GLY A 335 -30.51 13.84 10.60
C GLY A 335 -31.92 13.74 10.02
N VAL A 336 -32.06 12.97 8.96
CA VAL A 336 -33.34 12.76 8.28
C VAL A 336 -33.89 11.37 8.64
N VAL A 337 -35.17 11.34 9.01
CA VAL A 337 -35.91 10.11 9.25
C VAL A 337 -36.98 9.95 8.17
N THR A 338 -36.92 8.86 7.43
CA THR A 338 -37.85 8.56 6.34
C THR A 338 -38.56 7.24 6.58
N LEU A 339 -39.87 7.20 6.40
CA LEU A 339 -40.67 5.98 6.47
C LEU A 339 -40.96 5.46 5.07
N TYR A 340 -40.65 4.19 4.84
CA TYR A 340 -41.00 3.45 3.63
C TYR A 340 -41.98 2.33 3.97
N LEU A 341 -42.86 2.05 3.02
CA LEU A 341 -43.72 0.87 3.03
C LEU A 341 -43.27 -0.05 1.89
N SER A 342 -43.01 -1.32 2.21
CA SER A 342 -42.73 -2.36 1.23
C SER A 342 -43.83 -2.47 0.17
N ASN A 343 -43.46 -2.94 -1.04
CA ASN A 343 -44.40 -3.07 -2.15
C ASN A 343 -45.57 -4.04 -1.86
N ASP A 344 -45.34 -5.08 -1.06
CA ASP A 344 -46.35 -6.04 -0.62
C ASP A 344 -47.19 -5.56 0.58
N ARG A 345 -46.84 -4.38 1.13
CA ARG A 345 -47.47 -3.75 2.30
C ARG A 345 -47.46 -4.63 3.55
N GLN A 346 -46.55 -5.59 3.65
CA GLN A 346 -46.42 -6.47 4.82
C GLN A 346 -45.38 -5.96 5.83
N MET A 347 -44.56 -4.99 5.44
CA MET A 347 -43.45 -4.49 6.25
C MET A 347 -43.23 -3.00 6.05
N CYS A 348 -42.90 -2.28 7.12
CA CYS A 348 -42.41 -0.91 7.03
C CYS A 348 -40.92 -0.84 7.37
N ARG A 349 -40.24 0.15 6.79
CA ARG A 349 -38.82 0.44 6.97
C ARG A 349 -38.67 1.89 7.41
N ALA A 350 -38.16 2.12 8.61
CA ALA A 350 -37.73 3.45 9.02
C ALA A 350 -36.24 3.62 8.71
N VAL A 351 -35.91 4.61 7.90
CA VAL A 351 -34.54 4.93 7.49
C VAL A 351 -34.12 6.18 8.21
N ILE A 352 -33.10 6.07 9.03
CA ILE A 352 -32.52 7.17 9.79
C ILE A 352 -31.14 7.42 9.23
N HIS A 353 -30.85 8.66 8.86
CA HIS A 353 -29.55 9.07 8.33
C HIS A 353 -29.07 10.33 9.03
N ASP A 354 -27.82 10.31 9.50
CA ASP A 354 -27.09 11.48 9.96
C ASP A 354 -25.80 11.68 9.17
N GLU A 355 -25.26 12.90 9.25
CA GLU A 355 -23.98 13.32 8.69
C GLU A 355 -22.92 13.47 9.79
N GLY A 356 -23.03 12.65 10.86
CA GLY A 356 -22.11 12.67 11.98
C GLY A 356 -20.74 12.10 11.68
N GLN A 357 -19.93 11.97 12.74
CA GLN A 357 -18.61 11.34 12.67
C GLN A 357 -18.64 9.82 12.39
N GLY A 358 -19.84 9.22 12.34
CA GLY A 358 -20.01 7.78 12.24
C GLY A 358 -19.62 7.00 13.49
N ILE A 359 -19.60 5.68 13.36
CA ILE A 359 -19.16 4.70 14.34
C ILE A 359 -17.99 3.94 13.72
N LEU A 360 -16.85 3.88 14.42
CA LEU A 360 -15.71 3.08 13.98
C LEU A 360 -16.10 1.60 13.93
N LEU A 361 -15.67 0.88 12.89
CA LEU A 361 -16.03 -0.52 12.67
C LEU A 361 -15.74 -1.40 13.92
N GLU A 362 -14.59 -1.18 14.55
CA GLU A 362 -14.16 -1.88 15.77
C GLU A 362 -15.06 -1.61 16.99
N ASP A 363 -15.71 -0.45 17.03
CA ASP A 363 -16.60 -0.05 18.12
C ASP A 363 -18.05 -0.52 17.90
N ILE A 364 -18.43 -0.93 16.67
CA ILE A 364 -19.81 -1.35 16.36
C ILE A 364 -20.30 -2.46 17.30
N PRO A 365 -19.56 -3.56 17.57
CA PRO A 365 -20.05 -4.59 18.47
C PRO A 365 -20.31 -4.07 19.88
N ARG A 366 -19.47 -3.16 20.38
CA ARG A 366 -19.66 -2.55 21.71
C ARG A 366 -20.84 -1.60 21.71
N ALA A 367 -20.94 -0.74 20.71
CA ALA A 367 -22.05 0.20 20.52
C ALA A 367 -23.41 -0.48 20.40
N THR A 368 -23.45 -1.68 19.79
CA THR A 368 -24.70 -2.36 19.48
C THR A 368 -25.10 -3.44 20.48
N LEU A 369 -24.15 -4.17 21.05
CA LEU A 369 -24.41 -5.34 21.90
C LEU A 369 -24.11 -5.11 23.39
N GLN A 370 -23.21 -4.19 23.73
CA GLN A 370 -22.85 -3.94 25.12
C GLN A 370 -23.84 -2.96 25.76
N GLN A 371 -24.71 -3.48 26.63
CA GLN A 371 -25.59 -2.63 27.44
C GLN A 371 -24.78 -1.61 28.25
N GLY A 372 -25.18 -0.34 28.19
CA GLY A 372 -24.52 0.73 28.93
C GLY A 372 -23.29 1.31 28.24
N PHE A 373 -22.89 0.81 27.07
CA PHE A 373 -21.79 1.39 26.31
C PHE A 373 -22.24 2.69 25.62
N SER A 374 -21.56 3.79 25.96
CA SER A 374 -21.80 5.10 25.36
C SER A 374 -20.50 5.88 25.28
N THR A 375 -20.28 6.54 24.15
CA THR A 375 -19.15 7.45 23.92
C THR A 375 -19.44 8.88 24.36
N ARG A 376 -20.70 9.20 24.72
CA ARG A 376 -21.14 10.50 25.27
C ARG A 376 -22.23 10.27 26.32
N HIS A 377 -21.91 10.47 27.60
CA HIS A 377 -22.80 10.51 28.79
C HIS A 377 -24.29 10.19 28.55
N SER A 378 -24.59 8.96 28.15
CA SER A 378 -25.95 8.46 27.93
C SER A 378 -26.04 7.05 28.50
N LEU A 379 -27.27 6.57 28.71
CA LEU A 379 -27.54 5.26 29.32
C LEU A 379 -27.02 4.06 28.50
N GLY A 380 -26.50 4.27 27.28
CA GLY A 380 -25.95 3.19 26.44
C GLY A 380 -26.95 2.08 26.11
N ALA A 381 -28.26 2.39 26.16
CA ALA A 381 -29.35 1.44 25.99
C ALA A 381 -30.01 1.52 24.60
N GLY A 382 -29.69 2.54 23.79
CA GLY A 382 -30.42 2.85 22.55
C GLY A 382 -30.43 1.70 21.55
N PHE A 383 -29.27 1.13 21.22
CA PHE A 383 -29.19 0.00 20.30
C PHE A 383 -29.84 -1.27 20.83
N HIS A 384 -29.77 -1.52 22.14
CA HIS A 384 -30.44 -2.67 22.73
C HIS A 384 -31.96 -2.58 22.55
N VAL A 385 -32.55 -1.41 22.83
CA VAL A 385 -33.98 -1.14 22.62
C VAL A 385 -34.37 -1.32 21.16
N ILE A 386 -33.54 -0.81 20.24
CA ILE A 386 -33.75 -0.96 18.79
C ILE A 386 -33.75 -2.44 18.39
N LEU A 387 -32.74 -3.21 18.80
CA LEU A 387 -32.64 -4.65 18.50
C LEU A 387 -33.73 -5.50 19.15
N GLN A 388 -34.29 -5.05 20.27
CA GLN A 388 -35.37 -5.74 20.95
C GLN A 388 -36.71 -5.53 20.25
N TYR A 389 -36.95 -4.35 19.70
CA TYR A 389 -38.26 -3.96 19.18
C TYR A 389 -38.39 -4.03 17.66
N CYS A 390 -37.29 -4.08 16.91
CA CYS A 390 -37.33 -4.27 15.45
C CYS A 390 -37.21 -5.75 15.08
N ASP A 391 -37.76 -6.13 13.93
CA ASP A 391 -37.57 -7.48 13.36
C ASP A 391 -36.15 -7.61 12.80
N ARG A 392 -35.69 -6.55 12.13
CA ARG A 392 -34.32 -6.41 11.61
C ARG A 392 -33.82 -5.00 11.69
N VAL A 393 -32.50 -4.88 11.78
CA VAL A 393 -31.76 -3.64 11.87
C VAL A 393 -30.59 -3.74 10.90
N TYR A 394 -30.53 -2.82 9.95
CA TYR A 394 -29.38 -2.67 9.06
C TYR A 394 -28.60 -1.42 9.45
N LEU A 395 -27.29 -1.54 9.54
CA LEU A 395 -26.39 -0.46 9.91
C LEU A 395 -25.34 -0.28 8.81
N SER A 396 -25.21 0.94 8.33
CA SER A 396 -24.06 1.42 7.55
C SER A 396 -23.50 2.63 8.28
N SER A 397 -22.20 2.66 8.54
CA SER A 397 -21.57 3.79 9.20
C SER A 397 -20.18 4.02 8.64
N SER A 398 -19.85 5.28 8.39
CA SER A 398 -18.56 5.73 7.89
C SER A 398 -18.27 7.14 8.39
N LEU A 399 -17.13 7.72 8.00
CA LEU A 399 -16.82 9.12 8.29
C LEU A 399 -17.80 10.12 7.65
N ALA A 400 -18.62 9.68 6.70
CA ALA A 400 -19.68 10.49 6.11
C ALA A 400 -21.00 10.45 6.92
N GLY A 401 -21.03 9.72 8.04
CA GLY A 401 -22.19 9.61 8.92
C GLY A 401 -22.74 8.19 9.03
N THR A 402 -23.86 8.07 9.75
CA THR A 402 -24.51 6.79 10.02
C THR A 402 -25.87 6.70 9.32
N LYS A 403 -26.17 5.51 8.81
CA LYS A 403 -27.46 5.13 8.24
C LYS A 403 -27.95 3.88 8.97
N LEU A 404 -29.16 3.98 9.50
CA LEU A 404 -29.83 2.89 10.20
C LEU A 404 -31.17 2.60 9.53
N ILE A 405 -31.44 1.34 9.21
CA ILE A 405 -32.74 0.91 8.70
C ILE A 405 -33.36 -0.03 9.72
N LEU A 406 -34.56 0.32 10.17
CA LEU A 406 -35.36 -0.45 11.11
C LEU A 406 -36.52 -1.10 10.37
N GLU A 407 -36.55 -2.43 10.34
CA GLU A 407 -37.64 -3.22 9.77
C GLU A 407 -38.66 -3.60 10.85
N CYS A 408 -39.94 -3.41 10.49
CA CYS A 408 -41.07 -3.88 11.28
C CYS A 408 -42.08 -4.55 10.36
N ILE A 409 -42.30 -5.84 10.59
CA ILE A 409 -43.32 -6.63 9.94
C ILE A 409 -44.67 -6.20 10.52
N LEU A 410 -45.57 -5.81 9.63
CA LEU A 410 -46.92 -5.37 9.95
C LEU A 410 -47.84 -6.59 10.23
N SER A 411 -47.44 -7.78 9.76
CA SER A 411 -48.19 -9.04 9.87
C SER A 411 -47.57 -10.07 10.84
N ARG A 412 -48.23 -10.24 11.99
CA ARG A 412 -48.84 -11.51 12.42
C ARG A 412 -49.91 -11.25 13.45
#